data_AF-Q72A42-F1
#
_entry.id   AF-Q72A42-F1
#
_cell.length_a   1.000
_cell.length_b   1.000
_cell.length_c   1.000
_cell.angle_alpha   90.00
_cell.angle_beta   90.00
_cell.angle_gamma   90.00
#
_symmetry.space_group_name_H-M   'P 1'
#
loop_
_entity.id
_entity.type
_entity.pdbx_description
1 polymer ?
#
loop_
_entity_poly.entity_id
_entity_poly.type
_entity_poly.pdbx_seq_one_letter_code
_entity_poly.pdbx_strand_id
1 'polypeptide(L)'
;MHPSLAAPLRISSDPTQRTVVTDEEVVYGTVSRAETFVFVPFSISLPNDSAEETPQTSITIDNVGREMVPTIRALTSAPEITLEMVMASTPDVVEAVFPGFALSSVTYDAMSISGTLSVTEFTTEPCPAGTFNPAEFPGMF
;
A
#
# COMPACT_ATOMS: atom_id res chain seq x y z
N MET A 1 -3.79 10.05 -8.99
CA MET A 1 -4.33 11.06 -8.05
C MET A 1 -5.85 10.95 -8.04
N HIS A 2 -6.47 10.75 -6.88
CA HIS A 2 -7.92 10.58 -6.78
C HIS A 2 -8.62 11.95 -6.77
N PRO A 3 -9.67 12.18 -7.59
CA PRO A 3 -10.29 13.50 -7.78
C PRO A 3 -10.95 14.10 -6.53
N SER A 4 -11.21 13.29 -5.50
CA SER A 4 -11.80 13.77 -4.24
C SER A 4 -10.78 14.18 -3.15
N LEU A 5 -9.47 14.04 -3.40
CA LEU A 5 -8.41 14.41 -2.46
C LEU A 5 -7.49 15.47 -3.08
N ALA A 6 -7.30 16.59 -2.37
CA ALA A 6 -6.40 17.67 -2.81
C ALA A 6 -4.90 17.26 -2.79
N ALA A 7 -4.55 16.25 -1.98
CA ALA A 7 -3.23 15.65 -1.89
C ALA A 7 -3.34 14.15 -1.55
N PRO A 8 -2.36 13.31 -1.89
CA PRO A 8 -2.37 11.89 -1.52
C PRO A 8 -2.33 11.74 0.00
N LEU A 9 -3.17 10.86 0.55
CA LEU A 9 -3.07 10.48 1.95
C LEU A 9 -1.83 9.57 2.13
N ARG A 10 -0.87 10.01 2.94
CA ARG A 10 0.40 9.30 3.19
C ARG A 10 0.50 8.90 4.65
N ILE A 11 0.54 7.59 4.89
CA ILE A 11 0.61 7.01 6.24
C ILE A 11 1.83 6.12 6.40
N SER A 12 2.36 6.04 7.63
CA SER A 12 3.49 5.20 8.03
C SER A 12 3.12 4.38 9.26
N SER A 13 3.52 3.12 9.29
CA SER A 13 3.34 2.21 10.43
C SER A 13 4.28 2.53 11.59
N ASP A 14 5.32 3.32 11.35
CA ASP A 14 6.39 3.59 12.31
C ASP A 14 6.50 5.09 12.62
N PRO A 15 6.60 5.47 13.91
CA PRO A 15 6.81 6.86 14.34
C PRO A 15 8.30 7.17 14.38
N THR A 16 8.99 7.14 13.23
CA THR A 16 10.46 7.27 13.18
C THR A 16 10.95 8.63 13.65
N GLN A 17 10.19 9.69 13.40
CA GLN A 17 10.51 11.04 13.85
C GLN A 17 9.27 11.90 14.14
N ARG A 18 9.51 13.07 14.71
CA ARG A 18 8.48 14.11 14.89
C ARG A 18 8.41 14.95 13.63
N THR A 19 7.23 15.00 13.05
CA THR A 19 7.00 15.58 11.73
C THR A 19 6.39 16.97 11.82
N VAL A 20 5.44 17.17 12.75
CA VAL A 20 4.84 18.47 13.00
C VAL A 20 5.12 18.85 14.45
N VAL A 21 5.73 20.03 14.62
CA VAL A 21 5.94 20.67 15.92
C VAL A 21 5.26 22.03 15.81
N THR A 22 3.96 22.05 16.06
CA THR A 22 3.25 23.29 16.36
C THR A 22 3.08 23.33 17.88
N ASP A 23 3.03 24.51 18.50
CA ASP A 23 2.98 24.65 19.98
C ASP A 23 1.79 23.91 20.64
N GLU A 24 0.79 23.49 19.86
CA GLU A 24 -0.44 22.86 20.34
C GLU A 24 -0.55 21.36 19.98
N GLU A 25 0.23 20.84 19.03
CA GLU A 25 0.10 19.45 18.55
C GLU A 25 1.43 18.85 18.07
N VAL A 26 1.74 17.65 18.57
CA VAL A 26 2.93 16.88 18.18
C VAL A 26 2.49 15.67 17.37
N VAL A 27 2.78 15.70 16.06
CA VAL A 27 2.49 14.58 15.14
C VAL A 27 3.78 13.83 14.82
N TYR A 28 3.73 12.51 14.95
CA TYR A 28 4.83 11.61 14.58
C TYR A 28 4.66 11.11 13.15
N GLY A 29 5.75 10.64 12.54
CA GLY A 29 5.72 10.10 11.19
C GLY A 29 7.09 9.70 10.67
N THR A 30 7.15 9.43 9.38
CA THR A 30 8.37 9.10 8.64
C THR A 30 8.50 10.04 7.46
N VAL A 31 9.69 10.61 7.25
CA VAL A 31 9.99 11.33 6.00
C VAL A 31 10.79 10.40 5.11
N SER A 32 10.32 10.23 3.89
CA SER A 32 10.98 9.45 2.85
C SER A 32 10.94 10.26 1.56
N ARG A 33 12.09 10.44 0.91
CA ARG A 33 12.22 11.09 -0.40
C ARG A 33 11.61 12.50 -0.44
N ALA A 34 11.80 13.27 0.63
CA ALA A 34 11.23 14.60 0.87
C ALA A 34 9.68 14.64 0.96
N GLU A 35 9.03 13.48 1.06
CA GLU A 35 7.61 13.34 1.32
C GLU A 35 7.39 12.91 2.76
N THR A 36 6.32 13.43 3.35
CA THR A 36 5.97 13.22 4.75
C THR A 36 4.86 12.20 4.88
N PHE A 37 5.09 11.15 5.66
CA PHE A 37 4.14 10.10 5.98
C PHE A 37 3.74 10.21 7.45
N VAL A 38 2.45 10.43 7.71
CA VAL A 38 1.93 10.57 9.08
C VAL A 38 1.90 9.21 9.75
N PHE A 39 2.37 9.12 11.00
CA PHE A 39 2.30 7.89 11.75
C PHE A 39 0.85 7.57 12.07
N VAL A 40 0.40 6.41 11.60
CA VAL A 40 -0.88 5.82 11.96
C VAL A 40 -0.63 4.34 12.17
N PRO A 41 -0.99 3.77 13.33
CA PRO A 41 -0.84 2.35 13.52
C PRO A 41 -1.75 1.63 12.53
N PHE A 42 -1.15 0.81 11.67
CA PHE A 42 -1.88 -0.06 10.77
C PHE A 42 -1.16 -1.39 10.64
N SER A 43 -1.91 -2.42 10.28
CA SER A 43 -1.43 -3.76 10.00
C SER A 43 -1.91 -4.18 8.62
N ILE A 44 -1.03 -4.84 7.86
CA ILE A 44 -1.36 -5.42 6.57
C ILE A 44 -1.21 -6.93 6.64
N SER A 45 -2.22 -7.63 6.12
CA SER A 45 -2.16 -9.05 5.82
C SER A 45 -2.00 -9.21 4.33
N LEU A 46 -0.78 -9.54 3.89
CA LEU A 46 -0.53 -9.99 2.52
C LEU A 46 -1.03 -11.44 2.38
N PRO A 47 -1.71 -11.80 1.29
CA PRO A 47 -2.15 -13.16 1.04
C PRO A 47 -0.93 -14.06 0.88
N ASN A 48 -0.93 -15.19 1.58
CA ASN A 48 0.05 -16.24 1.33
C ASN A 48 -0.27 -16.86 -0.04
N ASP A 49 0.79 -17.16 -0.81
CA ASP A 49 0.74 -17.80 -2.13
C ASP A 49 0.38 -19.30 -2.04
N SER A 50 -0.61 -19.62 -1.21
CA SER A 50 -1.18 -20.95 -1.08
C SER A 50 -2.21 -21.13 -2.19
N ALA A 51 -1.92 -22.03 -3.13
CA ALA A 51 -2.64 -22.24 -4.39
C ALA A 51 -4.15 -22.60 -4.30
N GLU A 52 -4.76 -22.56 -3.12
CA GLU A 52 -6.15 -22.98 -2.88
C GLU A 52 -7.11 -21.84 -2.51
N GLU A 53 -6.62 -20.61 -2.29
CA GLU A 53 -7.46 -19.47 -1.92
C GLU A 53 -7.21 -18.25 -2.83
N THR A 54 -8.28 -17.50 -3.14
CA THR A 54 -8.15 -16.22 -3.85
C THR A 54 -7.29 -15.28 -2.99
N PRO A 55 -6.17 -14.76 -3.52
CA PRO A 55 -5.28 -13.91 -2.73
C PRO A 55 -5.99 -12.61 -2.34
N GLN A 56 -6.47 -12.54 -1.10
CA GLN A 56 -7.10 -11.35 -0.55
C GLN A 56 -6.12 -10.62 0.37
N THR A 57 -5.79 -9.38 0.01
CA THR A 57 -4.98 -8.51 0.87
C THR A 57 -5.93 -7.70 1.75
N SER A 58 -5.68 -7.65 3.06
CA SER A 58 -6.45 -6.80 3.97
C SER A 58 -5.54 -5.84 4.72
N ILE A 59 -6.03 -4.62 4.92
CA ILE A 59 -5.36 -3.57 5.68
C ILE A 59 -6.28 -3.12 6.81
N THR A 60 -5.75 -3.11 8.03
CA THR A 60 -6.47 -2.64 9.22
C THR A 60 -5.72 -1.46 9.80
N ILE A 61 -6.37 -0.31 9.87
CA ILE A 61 -5.83 0.95 10.38
C ILE A 61 -6.52 1.26 11.70
N ASP A 62 -5.76 1.49 12.75
CA ASP A 62 -6.31 1.89 14.04
C ASP A 62 -6.75 3.37 13.99
N ASN A 63 -8.03 3.61 14.24
CA ASN A 63 -8.67 4.92 14.17
C ASN A 63 -8.50 5.73 15.46
N VAL A 64 -7.26 5.79 15.98
CA VAL A 64 -6.96 6.43 17.27
C VAL A 64 -7.22 7.95 17.23
N GLY A 65 -7.02 8.58 16.07
CA GLY A 65 -7.19 10.03 15.90
C GLY A 65 -8.59 10.49 15.48
N ARG A 66 -9.50 9.61 15.04
CA ARG A 66 -10.82 9.94 14.44
C ARG A 66 -10.79 10.86 13.21
N GLU A 67 -9.64 11.40 12.82
CA GLU A 67 -9.48 12.30 11.67
C GLU A 67 -9.48 11.56 10.32
N MET A 68 -9.25 10.24 10.34
CA MET A 68 -9.20 9.43 9.12
C MET A 68 -10.59 9.08 8.57
N VAL A 69 -11.59 8.93 9.44
CA VAL A 69 -12.97 8.59 9.05
C VAL A 69 -13.59 9.63 8.10
N PRO A 70 -13.54 10.95 8.35
CA PRO A 70 -14.11 11.92 7.42
C PRO A 70 -13.42 11.89 6.05
N THR A 71 -12.10 11.67 6.02
CA THR A 71 -11.34 11.54 4.77
C THR A 71 -11.79 10.33 3.95
N ILE A 72 -11.96 9.17 4.60
CA ILE A 72 -12.44 7.96 3.93
C ILE A 72 -13.89 8.11 3.48
N ARG A 73 -14.74 8.77 4.28
CA ARG A 73 -16.13 9.07 3.89
C ARG A 73 -16.25 10.03 2.71
N ALA A 74 -15.26 10.91 2.52
CA ALA A 74 -15.21 11.83 1.40
C ALA A 74 -14.78 11.16 0.08
N LEU A 75 -14.31 9.90 0.13
CA LEU A 75 -13.98 9.14 -1.07
C LEU A 75 -15.25 8.72 -1.80
N THR A 76 -15.43 9.23 -3.01
CA THR A 76 -16.59 8.93 -3.86
C THR A 76 -16.40 7.70 -4.76
N SER A 77 -15.16 7.23 -4.91
CA SER A 77 -14.78 6.06 -5.70
C SER A 77 -13.63 5.32 -5.01
N ALA A 78 -13.41 4.06 -5.42
CA ALA A 78 -12.33 3.24 -4.88
C ALA A 78 -10.97 3.94 -5.11
N PRO A 79 -10.25 4.35 -4.07
CA PRO A 79 -8.91 4.89 -4.22
C PRO A 79 -7.94 3.80 -4.69
N GLU A 80 -6.97 4.21 -5.50
CA GLU A 80 -5.78 3.42 -5.80
C GLU A 80 -4.78 3.60 -4.66
N ILE A 81 -4.26 2.49 -4.15
CA ILE A 81 -3.34 2.43 -3.01
C ILE A 81 -2.02 1.84 -3.52
N THR A 82 -0.93 2.52 -3.20
CA THR A 82 0.43 2.01 -3.40
C THR A 82 1.02 1.74 -2.04
N LEU A 83 1.53 0.53 -1.84
CA LEU A 83 2.21 0.15 -0.62
C LEU A 83 3.70 0.07 -0.89
N GLU A 84 4.47 0.75 -0.05
CA GLU A 84 5.92 0.74 -0.08
C GLU A 84 6.43 0.22 1.26
N MET A 85 7.37 -0.71 1.21
CA MET A 85 8.07 -1.21 2.39
C MET A 85 9.46 -0.58 2.41
N VAL A 86 9.76 0.11 3.50
CA VAL A 86 11.05 0.77 3.76
C VAL A 86 11.57 0.33 5.12
N MET A 87 12.88 0.30 5.31
CA MET A 87 13.45 0.11 6.64
C MET A 87 13.42 1.42 7.43
N ALA A 88 13.09 1.36 8.73
CA ALA A 88 13.13 2.52 9.61
C ALA A 88 14.51 3.21 9.67
N SER A 89 15.60 2.46 9.43
CA SER A 89 16.98 2.98 9.39
C SER A 89 17.35 3.64 8.07
N THR A 90 16.64 3.32 6.97
CA THR A 90 16.91 3.83 5.61
C THR A 90 15.58 4.14 4.92
N PRO A 91 14.81 5.13 5.42
CA PRO A 91 13.45 5.40 4.94
C PRO A 91 13.40 5.84 3.47
N ASP A 92 14.51 6.33 2.92
CA ASP A 92 14.63 6.72 1.51
C ASP A 92 14.85 5.53 0.56
N VAL A 93 15.16 4.34 1.09
CA VAL A 93 15.39 3.12 0.32
C VAL A 93 14.14 2.26 0.38
N VAL A 94 13.53 2.03 -0.79
CA VAL A 94 12.34 1.20 -0.92
C VAL A 94 12.76 -0.24 -1.19
N GLU A 95 12.48 -1.13 -0.23
CA GLU A 95 12.80 -2.55 -0.28
C GLU A 95 11.82 -3.32 -1.17
N ALA A 96 10.54 -2.96 -1.09
CA ALA A 96 9.49 -3.53 -1.92
C ALA A 96 8.41 -2.50 -2.24
N VAL A 97 7.93 -2.52 -3.49
CA VAL A 97 6.81 -1.69 -3.96
C VAL A 97 5.71 -2.61 -4.45
N PHE A 98 4.51 -2.37 -3.96
CA PHE A 98 3.29 -3.05 -4.39
C PHE A 98 2.30 -1.99 -4.90
N PRO A 99 2.38 -1.65 -6.20
CA PRO A 99 1.47 -0.69 -6.81
C PRO A 99 0.15 -1.34 -7.22
N GLY A 100 -0.87 -0.54 -7.49
CA GLY A 100 -2.09 -0.99 -8.17
C GLY A 100 -3.10 -1.75 -7.30
N PHE A 101 -3.04 -1.60 -5.97
CA PHE A 101 -4.12 -2.07 -5.11
C PHE A 101 -5.34 -1.16 -5.27
N ALA A 102 -6.50 -1.76 -5.55
CA ALA A 102 -7.78 -1.06 -5.50
C ALA A 102 -8.49 -1.42 -4.19
N LEU A 103 -9.00 -0.41 -3.48
CA LEU A 103 -9.82 -0.63 -2.29
C LEU A 103 -11.19 -1.16 -2.72
N SER A 104 -11.44 -2.46 -2.52
CA SER A 104 -12.67 -3.13 -2.95
C SER A 104 -13.82 -2.92 -1.96
N SER A 105 -13.50 -2.94 -0.67
CA SER A 105 -14.46 -2.70 0.40
C SER A 105 -13.76 -2.09 1.61
N VAL A 106 -14.50 -1.26 2.36
CA VAL A 106 -14.02 -0.68 3.61
C VAL A 106 -15.12 -0.78 4.65
N THR A 107 -14.74 -1.31 5.82
CA THR A 107 -15.56 -1.35 7.03
C THR A 107 -14.85 -0.50 8.06
N TYR A 108 -15.58 0.31 8.81
CA TYR A 108 -14.97 1.13 9.85
C TYR A 108 -15.87 1.18 11.08
N ASP A 109 -15.24 1.26 12.24
CA ASP A 109 -15.88 1.45 13.53
C ASP A 109 -15.26 2.67 14.25
N ALA A 110 -15.63 2.89 15.52
CA ALA A 110 -15.16 4.04 16.28
C ALA A 110 -13.65 3.99 16.61
N MET A 111 -13.01 2.82 16.48
CA MET A 111 -11.66 2.49 16.92
C MET A 111 -10.77 1.90 15.80
N SER A 112 -11.34 1.36 14.72
CA SER A 112 -10.61 0.69 13.65
C SER A 112 -11.25 0.91 12.28
N ILE A 113 -10.43 0.86 11.22
CA ILE A 113 -10.83 0.95 9.82
C ILE A 113 -10.19 -0.24 9.09
N SER A 114 -11.01 -1.15 8.59
CA SER A 114 -10.57 -2.34 7.88
C SER A 114 -10.94 -2.25 6.40
N GLY A 115 -9.95 -2.29 5.52
CA GLY A 115 -10.09 -2.31 4.07
C GLY A 115 -9.69 -3.65 3.47
N THR A 116 -10.42 -4.09 2.45
CA THR A 116 -9.95 -5.16 1.56
C THR A 116 -9.33 -4.53 0.32
N LEU A 117 -8.11 -4.95 0.00
CA LEU A 117 -7.38 -4.56 -1.18
C LEU A 117 -7.44 -5.69 -2.20
N SER A 118 -7.95 -5.40 -3.38
CA SER A 118 -7.82 -6.27 -4.54
C SER A 118 -6.65 -5.80 -5.39
N VAL A 119 -5.79 -6.72 -5.81
CA VAL A 119 -4.80 -6.42 -6.85
C VAL A 119 -5.57 -6.20 -8.13
N THR A 120 -5.44 -5.01 -8.73
CA THR A 120 -5.88 -4.83 -10.11
C THR A 120 -4.86 -5.57 -10.95
N GLU A 121 -5.20 -6.78 -11.40
CA GLU A 121 -4.30 -7.66 -12.15
C GLU A 121 -3.72 -6.93 -13.38
N PHE A 122 -2.47 -6.48 -13.26
CA PHE A 122 -1.59 -6.27 -14.43
C PHE A 122 -0.76 -7.53 -14.74
N THR A 123 -0.98 -8.63 -14.01
CA THR A 123 -0.36 -9.95 -14.22
C THR A 123 -0.88 -10.69 -15.46
N THR A 124 -1.24 -9.97 -16.53
CA THR A 124 -1.03 -10.52 -17.88
C THR A 124 0.41 -10.23 -18.29
N GLU A 125 1.36 -10.78 -17.55
CA GLU A 125 2.64 -11.12 -18.14
C GLU A 125 2.47 -12.51 -18.75
N PRO A 126 2.38 -12.64 -20.10
CA PRO A 126 2.44 -13.95 -20.73
C PRO A 126 3.83 -14.54 -20.48
N CYS A 127 3.98 -15.26 -19.37
CA CYS A 127 5.09 -16.18 -19.16
C CYS A 127 4.64 -17.57 -19.64
N PRO A 128 5.43 -18.31 -20.43
CA PRO A 128 6.88 -18.24 -20.47
C PRO A 128 7.45 -17.57 -21.73
N ALA A 129 8.34 -16.59 -21.52
CA ALA A 129 9.36 -16.22 -22.49
C ALA A 129 10.36 -17.38 -22.62
N GLY A 130 10.00 -18.41 -23.40
CA GLY A 130 10.89 -19.53 -23.66
C GLY A 130 10.19 -20.80 -24.12
N THR A 131 9.41 -20.75 -25.21
CA THR A 131 9.18 -21.97 -25.98
C THR A 131 10.51 -22.30 -26.68
N PHE A 132 11.24 -23.29 -26.18
CA PHE A 132 12.45 -23.78 -26.83
C PHE A 132 12.06 -24.39 -28.18
N ASN A 133 12.20 -23.60 -29.25
CA ASN A 133 11.92 -24.05 -30.60
C ASN A 133 13.19 -24.75 -31.13
N PRO A 134 13.15 -26.05 -31.48
CA PRO A 134 14.29 -26.75 -32.09
C PRO A 134 14.75 -26.17 -33.43
N ALA A 135 14.00 -25.21 -33.99
CA ALA A 135 14.31 -24.54 -35.25
C ALA A 135 15.54 -23.62 -35.21
N GLU A 136 16.03 -23.21 -34.04
CA GLU A 136 17.16 -22.26 -33.91
C GLU A 136 18.51 -22.88 -33.55
N PHE A 137 18.61 -24.21 -33.46
CA PHE A 137 19.90 -24.91 -33.24
C PHE A 137 20.28 -25.83 -34.42
N PRO A 138 20.67 -25.31 -35.59
CA PRO A 138 21.30 -26.10 -36.63
C PRO A 138 22.77 -26.34 -36.24
N GLY A 139 23.03 -27.28 -35.32
CA GLY A 139 24.41 -27.54 -34.88
C GLY A 139 24.58 -28.56 -33.77
N MET A 140 24.02 -29.77 -33.91
CA MET A 140 24.53 -30.95 -33.20
C MET A 140 24.38 -32.19 -34.09
N PHE A 141 25.47 -32.56 -34.76
CA PHE A 141 25.81 -33.93 -35.12
C PHE A 141 27.00 -34.33 -34.26
#